data_AF-A0A0B5HPP5-F1
#
_entry.id   AF-A0A0B5HPP5-F1
#
_cell.length_a   1.000
_cell.length_b   1.000
_cell.length_c   1.000
_cell.angle_alpha   90.00
_cell.angle_beta   90.00
_cell.angle_gamma   90.00
#
_symmetry.space_group_name_H-M   'P 1'
#
loop_
_entity.id
_entity.type
_entity.pdbx_description
1 polymer ?
#
loop_
_entity_poly.entity_id
_entity_poly.type
_entity_poly.pdbx_seq_one_letter_code
_entity_poly.pdbx_strand_id
1 'polypeptide(L)'
;MAAQDILYQLQSSGLYEIALPFLLIFTITFAILEKTKIFGAGKDQEPRSNINVVVSVILGLLIINQFEIVDRLNLFLPKVSLFIVVAIMFLILLGVFGANISEGFSGILLLIFAIVSLFVIYWALTPYVGLDFIGPYWLESWVYDNSSTLIFLVIIGIIIWAVVKKPRGNNDTFTKFGETIDKMFGKGSRSR
;
A
#
# COMPACT_ATOMS: atom_id res chain seq x y z
N MET A 1 10.42 18.63 33.44
CA MET A 1 9.35 19.64 33.50
C MET A 1 9.48 20.60 32.32
N ALA A 2 10.49 21.47 32.24
CA ALA A 2 10.62 22.45 31.13
C ALA A 2 10.48 21.91 29.69
N ALA A 3 11.03 20.73 29.37
CA ALA A 3 10.90 20.14 28.02
C ALA A 3 9.47 19.68 27.68
N GLN A 4 8.72 19.15 28.66
CA GLN A 4 7.33 18.74 28.46
C GLN A 4 6.44 19.97 28.23
N ASP A 5 6.70 21.05 28.95
CA ASP A 5 5.94 22.30 28.83
C ASP A 5 6.14 22.96 27.45
N ILE A 6 7.37 22.95 26.93
CA ILE A 6 7.68 23.44 25.58
C ILE A 6 6.96 22.60 24.53
N LEU A 7 6.99 21.26 24.65
CA LEU A 7 6.28 20.37 23.72
C LEU A 7 4.77 20.59 23.76
N TYR A 8 4.19 20.78 24.94
CA TYR A 8 2.77 21.05 25.10
C TYR A 8 2.36 22.39 24.48
N GLN A 9 3.16 23.44 24.68
CA GLN A 9 2.96 24.74 24.05
C GLN A 9 3.03 24.64 22.52
N LEU A 10 4.03 23.91 22.00
CA LEU A 10 4.21 23.72 20.57
C LEU A 10 3.06 22.93 19.95
N GLN A 11 2.56 21.91 20.65
CA GLN A 11 1.38 21.15 20.26
C GLN A 11 0.12 22.02 20.27
N SER A 12 -0.10 22.80 21.32
CA SER A 12 -1.27 23.69 21.43
C SER A 12 -1.27 24.85 20.44
N SER A 13 -0.10 25.22 19.90
CA SER A 13 0.03 26.29 18.92
C SER A 13 -0.42 25.92 17.51
N GLY A 14 -0.78 24.64 17.27
CA GLY A 14 -1.10 24.13 15.94
C GLY A 14 0.12 23.96 15.03
N LEU A 15 1.35 24.17 15.54
CA LEU A 15 2.57 24.06 14.73
C LEU A 15 2.70 22.68 14.08
N TYR A 16 2.42 21.60 14.81
CA TYR A 16 2.50 20.24 14.24
C TYR A 16 1.44 19.99 13.17
N GLU A 17 0.22 20.48 13.38
CA GLU A 17 -0.90 20.32 12.47
C GLU A 17 -0.67 21.03 11.12
N ILE A 18 0.18 22.05 11.11
CA ILE A 18 0.51 22.85 9.92
C ILE A 18 1.86 22.43 9.33
N ALA A 19 2.89 22.27 10.17
CA ALA A 19 4.26 21.99 9.73
C ALA A 19 4.44 20.57 9.20
N LEU A 20 3.75 19.57 9.75
CA LEU A 20 3.83 18.20 9.25
C LEU A 20 3.30 18.05 7.82
N PRO A 21 2.06 18.49 7.51
CA PRO A 21 1.56 18.44 6.13
C PRO A 21 2.38 19.33 5.19
N PHE A 22 2.89 20.48 5.66
CA PHE A 22 3.83 21.30 4.87
C PHE A 22 5.04 20.50 4.42
N LEU A 23 5.76 19.90 5.38
CA LEU A 23 7.00 19.20 5.12
C LEU A 23 6.74 18.01 4.20
N LEU A 24 5.63 17.30 4.39
CA LEU A 24 5.23 16.21 3.50
C LEU A 24 5.06 16.70 2.05
N ILE A 25 4.24 17.73 1.84
CA ILE A 25 3.95 18.25 0.49
C ILE A 25 5.23 18.78 -0.15
N PHE A 26 6.00 19.55 0.62
CA PHE A 26 7.29 20.08 0.19
C PHE A 26 8.22 18.95 -0.26
N THR A 27 8.42 17.92 0.57
CA THR A 27 9.33 16.82 0.29
C THR A 27 8.87 15.98 -0.91
N ILE A 28 7.57 15.65 -0.99
CA ILE A 28 7.04 14.87 -2.12
C ILE A 28 7.17 15.67 -3.42
N THR A 29 6.76 16.93 -3.42
CA THR A 29 6.86 17.81 -4.59
C THR A 29 8.31 17.98 -5.02
N PHE A 30 9.21 18.25 -4.08
CA PHE A 30 10.64 18.39 -4.33
C PHE A 30 11.23 17.11 -4.93
N ALA A 31 10.94 15.96 -4.34
CA ALA A 31 11.42 14.67 -4.83
C ALA A 31 10.90 14.35 -6.25
N ILE A 32 9.65 14.69 -6.55
CA ILE A 32 9.08 14.52 -7.89
C ILE A 32 9.78 15.45 -8.89
N LEU A 33 9.96 16.73 -8.57
CA LEU A 33 10.65 17.69 -9.45
C LEU A 33 12.11 17.31 -9.70
N GLU A 34 12.82 16.82 -8.67
CA GLU A 34 14.17 16.27 -8.76
C GLU A 34 14.23 15.06 -9.69
N LYS A 35 13.33 14.09 -9.49
CA LYS A 35 13.31 12.84 -10.27
C LYS A 35 12.90 13.06 -11.73
N THR A 36 11.98 14.00 -11.97
CA THR A 36 11.46 14.29 -13.31
C THR A 36 12.32 15.27 -14.09
N LYS A 37 13.18 16.06 -13.41
CA LYS A 37 14.02 17.10 -14.03
C LYS A 37 13.22 18.07 -14.90
N ILE A 38 12.00 18.43 -14.47
CA ILE A 38 11.04 19.21 -15.29
C ILE A 38 11.57 20.60 -15.70
N PHE A 39 12.42 21.22 -14.87
CA PHE A 39 13.06 22.50 -15.18
C PHE A 39 14.38 22.36 -15.94
N GLY A 40 14.62 21.18 -16.53
CA GLY A 40 15.83 20.81 -17.23
C GLY A 40 16.94 20.32 -16.30
N ALA A 41 17.98 19.78 -16.93
CA ALA A 41 19.19 19.32 -16.27
C ALA A 41 20.38 20.26 -16.59
N GLY A 42 21.27 20.46 -15.62
CA GLY A 42 22.53 21.18 -15.80
C GLY A 42 23.50 20.43 -16.70
N LYS A 43 24.72 20.96 -16.86
CA LYS A 43 25.77 20.36 -17.71
C LYS A 43 26.09 18.92 -17.31
N ASP A 44 25.99 18.60 -16.02
CA ASP A 44 26.30 17.28 -15.47
C ASP A 44 25.05 16.37 -15.34
N GLN A 45 23.98 16.69 -16.08
CA GLN A 45 22.66 16.06 -15.94
C GLN A 45 22.02 16.20 -14.55
N GLU A 46 22.56 17.05 -13.68
CA GLU A 46 22.00 17.33 -12.36
C GLU A 46 20.69 18.14 -12.49
N PRO A 47 19.65 17.80 -11.70
CA PRO A 47 18.44 18.61 -11.62
C PRO A 47 18.73 20.01 -11.08
N ARG A 48 17.87 20.98 -11.44
CA ARG A 48 17.95 22.35 -10.90
C ARG A 48 17.36 22.43 -9.49
N SER A 49 18.08 21.87 -8.51
CA SER A 49 17.58 21.72 -7.14
C SER A 49 17.19 23.03 -6.48
N ASN A 50 17.89 24.13 -6.76
CA ASN A 50 17.54 25.46 -6.27
C ASN A 50 16.12 25.89 -6.70
N ILE A 51 15.77 25.71 -7.97
CA ILE A 51 14.43 26.02 -8.49
C ILE A 51 13.41 25.04 -7.91
N ASN A 52 13.75 23.74 -7.86
CA ASN A 52 12.89 22.71 -7.30
C ASN A 52 12.51 23.02 -5.84
N VAL A 53 13.46 23.45 -5.01
CA VAL A 53 13.20 23.84 -3.62
C VAL A 53 12.23 25.02 -3.56
N VAL A 54 12.49 26.10 -4.30
CA VAL A 54 11.63 27.30 -4.27
C VAL A 54 10.20 26.97 -4.70
N VAL A 55 10.04 26.23 -5.80
CA VAL A 55 8.72 25.82 -6.31
C VAL A 55 8.00 24.94 -5.30
N SER A 56 8.70 23.98 -4.69
CA SER A 56 8.10 23.07 -3.69
C SER A 56 7.67 23.80 -2.43
N VAL A 57 8.43 24.81 -1.98
CA VAL A 57 8.06 25.65 -0.84
C VAL A 57 6.81 26.47 -1.18
N ILE A 58 6.76 27.11 -2.34
CA ILE A 58 5.59 27.89 -2.76
C ILE A 58 4.35 27.01 -2.81
N LEU A 59 4.44 25.83 -3.44
CA LEU A 59 3.32 24.88 -3.53
C LEU A 59 2.90 24.36 -2.15
N GLY A 60 3.87 24.03 -1.28
CA GLY A 60 3.59 23.64 0.10
C GLY A 60 2.83 24.72 0.87
N LEU A 61 3.29 25.97 0.82
CA LEU A 61 2.65 27.11 1.48
C LEU A 61 1.25 27.39 0.93
N LEU A 62 1.05 27.29 -0.38
CA LEU A 62 -0.26 27.48 -1.01
C LEU A 62 -1.27 26.42 -0.57
N ILE A 63 -0.85 25.16 -0.43
CA ILE A 63 -1.74 24.08 0.00
C ILE A 63 -2.11 24.22 1.48
N ILE A 64 -1.19 24.63 2.34
CA ILE A 64 -1.47 24.83 3.77
C ILE A 64 -2.50 25.93 4.01
N ASN A 65 -2.52 26.94 3.16
CA ASN A 65 -3.52 28.00 3.24
C ASN A 65 -4.96 27.48 3.07
N GLN A 66 -5.14 26.25 2.57
CA GLN A 66 -6.43 25.56 2.49
C GLN A 66 -6.62 24.66 3.72
N PHE A 67 -7.23 25.21 4.78
CA PHE A 67 -7.45 24.50 6.05
C PHE A 67 -8.16 23.15 5.87
N GLU A 68 -9.15 23.07 4.99
CA GLU A 68 -9.86 21.80 4.71
C GLU A 68 -8.90 20.71 4.19
N ILE A 69 -7.93 21.06 3.36
CA ILE A 69 -6.95 20.09 2.84
C ILE A 69 -6.00 19.65 3.94
N VAL A 70 -5.56 20.60 4.78
CA VAL A 70 -4.69 20.32 5.93
C VAL A 70 -5.37 19.36 6.91
N ASP A 71 -6.65 19.58 7.23
CA ASP A 71 -7.41 18.69 8.10
C ASP A 71 -7.53 17.28 7.52
N ARG A 72 -7.82 17.17 6.22
CA ARG A 72 -7.88 15.86 5.53
C ARG A 72 -6.53 15.17 5.52
N LEU A 73 -5.43 15.91 5.33
CA LEU A 73 -4.07 15.37 5.40
C LEU A 73 -3.74 14.90 6.81
N ASN A 74 -4.11 15.65 7.85
CA ASN A 74 -3.88 15.24 9.25
C ASN A 74 -4.69 13.99 9.62
N LEU A 75 -5.85 13.76 9.01
CA LEU A 75 -6.61 12.52 9.14
C LEU A 75 -6.04 11.35 8.31
N PHE A 76 -5.30 11.64 7.24
CA PHE A 76 -4.78 10.64 6.30
C PHE A 76 -3.35 10.20 6.63
N LEU A 77 -2.50 11.15 7.03
CA LEU A 77 -1.08 10.96 7.28
C LEU A 77 -0.77 9.85 8.28
N PRO A 78 -1.38 9.83 9.49
CA PRO A 78 -1.13 8.76 10.45
C PRO A 78 -1.44 7.37 9.88
N LYS A 79 -2.43 7.26 8.99
CA LYS A 79 -2.85 5.99 8.37
C LYS A 79 -1.82 5.51 7.36
N VAL A 80 -1.31 6.40 6.50
CA VAL A 80 -0.24 6.06 5.56
C VAL A 80 1.03 5.70 6.29
N SER A 81 1.39 6.45 7.35
CA SER A 81 2.55 6.13 8.19
C SER A 81 2.41 4.75 8.84
N LEU A 82 1.24 4.44 9.42
CA LEU A 82 0.97 3.12 9.99
C LEU A 82 1.08 2.03 8.92
N PHE A 83 0.51 2.24 7.74
CA PHE A 83 0.58 1.32 6.62
C PHE A 83 2.04 1.04 6.21
N ILE A 84 2.86 2.08 6.06
CA ILE A 84 4.28 1.94 5.73
C ILE A 84 5.02 1.18 6.83
N VAL A 85 4.76 1.48 8.11
CA VAL A 85 5.37 0.77 9.23
C VAL A 85 4.99 -0.72 9.21
N VAL A 86 3.72 -1.05 8.99
CA VAL A 86 3.25 -2.45 8.85
C VAL A 86 3.90 -3.12 7.65
N ALA A 87 4.01 -2.45 6.51
CA ALA A 87 4.68 -2.97 5.31
C ALA A 87 6.17 -3.23 5.55
N ILE A 88 6.86 -2.33 6.25
CA ILE A 88 8.28 -2.49 6.63
C ILE A 88 8.42 -3.66 7.61
N MET A 89 7.58 -3.73 8.66
CA MET A 89 7.58 -4.86 9.60
C MET A 89 7.39 -6.19 8.85
N PHE A 90 6.51 -6.23 7.86
CA PHE A 90 6.31 -7.39 7.00
C PHE A 90 7.56 -7.74 6.18
N LEU A 91 8.18 -6.76 5.51
CA LEU A 91 9.43 -6.98 4.76
C LEU A 91 10.56 -7.48 5.67
N ILE A 92 10.63 -6.97 6.91
CA ILE A 92 11.58 -7.45 7.92
C ILE A 92 11.29 -8.90 8.28
N LEU A 93 10.04 -9.28 8.54
CA LEU A 93 9.69 -10.68 8.84
C LEU A 93 10.08 -11.60 7.68
N LEU A 94 9.79 -11.23 6.43
CA LEU A 94 10.25 -12.00 5.26
C LEU A 94 11.77 -12.13 5.26
N GLY A 95 12.51 -11.04 5.43
CA GLY A 95 13.96 -11.06 5.50
C GLY A 95 14.50 -11.95 6.63
N VAL A 96 13.89 -11.91 7.82
CA VAL A 96 14.30 -12.70 9.00
C VAL A 96 14.04 -14.19 8.82
N PHE A 97 12.92 -14.58 8.19
CA PHE A 97 12.61 -15.99 7.93
C PHE A 97 13.41 -16.59 6.77
N GLY A 98 14.43 -15.89 6.27
CA GLY A 98 15.30 -16.41 5.22
C GLY A 98 14.52 -16.66 3.94
N ALA A 99 13.55 -15.78 3.64
CA ALA A 99 12.85 -15.67 2.37
C ALA A 99 13.85 -15.51 1.22
N ASN A 100 14.50 -16.59 0.80
CA ASN A 100 15.18 -16.62 -0.47
C ASN A 100 14.08 -16.61 -1.52
N ILE A 101 13.81 -15.42 -2.06
CA ILE A 101 12.83 -15.19 -3.14
C ILE A 101 13.11 -16.13 -4.34
N SER A 102 14.32 -16.68 -4.43
CA SER A 102 14.78 -17.66 -5.42
C SER A 102 14.26 -19.09 -5.21
N GLU A 103 14.03 -19.53 -3.97
CA GLU A 103 13.42 -20.83 -3.66
C GLU A 103 12.01 -20.55 -3.19
N GLY A 104 11.15 -20.28 -4.18
CA GLY A 104 9.80 -19.78 -3.97
C GLY A 104 9.14 -20.40 -2.74
N PHE A 105 8.75 -19.54 -1.80
CA PHE A 105 7.74 -19.88 -0.80
C PHE A 105 6.69 -20.75 -1.47
N SER A 106 6.23 -21.81 -0.81
CA SER A 106 5.03 -22.49 -1.28
C SER A 106 3.98 -21.38 -1.49
N GLY A 107 3.49 -21.20 -2.71
CA GLY A 107 2.70 -20.01 -3.06
C GLY A 107 1.51 -19.80 -2.13
N ILE A 108 1.10 -20.86 -1.43
CA ILE A 108 0.13 -20.88 -0.34
C ILE A 108 0.54 -20.00 0.86
N LEU A 109 1.80 -20.00 1.30
CA LEU A 109 2.28 -19.24 2.45
C LEU A 109 2.31 -17.74 2.14
N LEU A 110 2.83 -17.36 0.97
CA LEU A 110 2.77 -15.97 0.50
C LEU A 110 1.33 -15.49 0.32
N LEU A 111 0.44 -16.34 -0.20
CA LEU A 111 -0.97 -16.01 -0.40
C LEU A 111 -1.71 -15.84 0.93
N ILE A 112 -1.48 -16.72 1.92
CA ILE A 112 -2.06 -16.58 3.26
C ILE A 112 -1.56 -15.29 3.92
N PHE A 113 -0.26 -15.00 3.85
CA PHE A 113 0.30 -13.78 4.44
C PHE A 113 -0.13 -12.49 3.72
N ALA A 114 -0.27 -12.52 2.39
CA ALA A 114 -0.81 -11.39 1.63
C ALA A 114 -2.29 -11.12 1.99
N ILE A 115 -3.09 -12.17 2.20
CA ILE A 115 -4.48 -12.02 2.63
C ILE A 115 -4.57 -11.47 4.06
N VAL A 116 -3.72 -11.95 4.97
CA VAL A 116 -3.66 -11.46 6.36
C VAL A 116 -3.21 -10.00 6.40
N SER A 117 -2.22 -9.59 5.59
CA SER A 117 -1.78 -8.19 5.56
C SER A 117 -2.87 -7.28 5.00
N LEU A 118 -3.53 -7.66 3.89
CA LEU A 118 -4.66 -6.94 3.33
C LEU A 118 -5.82 -6.83 4.32
N PHE A 119 -6.04 -7.85 5.15
CA PHE A 119 -7.03 -7.82 6.22
C PHE A 119 -6.67 -6.85 7.35
N VAL A 120 -5.43 -6.85 7.83
CA VAL A 120 -4.95 -5.90 8.85
C VAL A 120 -5.04 -4.47 8.34
N ILE A 121 -4.73 -4.26 7.06
CA ILE A 121 -4.87 -2.97 6.39
C ILE A 121 -6.35 -2.56 6.33
N TYR A 122 -7.25 -3.45 5.90
CA TYR A 122 -8.69 -3.20 5.87
C TYR A 122 -9.23 -2.84 7.26
N TRP A 123 -8.88 -3.63 8.28
CA TRP A 123 -9.32 -3.43 9.66
C TRP A 123 -8.80 -2.11 10.27
N ALA A 124 -7.55 -1.75 10.01
CA ALA A 124 -6.97 -0.49 10.46
C ALA A 124 -7.65 0.73 9.82
N LEU A 125 -8.21 0.57 8.61
CA LEU A 125 -8.84 1.63 7.85
C LEU A 125 -10.35 1.76 8.16
N THR A 126 -11.04 0.67 8.49
CA THR A 126 -12.52 0.61 8.66
C THR A 126 -13.15 1.74 9.48
N PRO A 127 -12.63 2.17 10.66
CA PRO A 127 -13.25 3.24 11.44
C PRO A 127 -13.26 4.62 10.75
N TYR A 128 -12.53 4.78 9.65
CA TYR A 128 -12.20 6.09 9.11
C TYR A 128 -12.44 6.28 7.62
N VAL A 129 -12.71 5.21 6.86
CA VAL A 129 -13.00 5.33 5.41
C VAL A 129 -14.48 5.49 5.12
N GLY A 130 -15.36 5.37 6.12
CA GLY A 130 -16.80 5.38 5.90
C GLY A 130 -17.22 4.33 4.85
N LEU A 131 -16.52 3.18 4.83
CA LEU A 131 -16.96 2.02 4.06
C LEU A 131 -18.12 1.39 4.82
N ASP A 132 -19.21 2.13 4.90
CA ASP A 132 -20.45 1.65 5.48
C ASP A 132 -20.92 0.48 4.61
N PHE A 133 -21.29 -0.61 5.28
CA PHE A 133 -21.70 -1.83 4.62
C PHE A 133 -22.97 -1.53 3.81
N ILE A 134 -22.86 -1.53 2.47
CA ILE A 134 -24.02 -1.38 1.58
C ILE A 134 -24.79 -2.71 1.57
N GLY A 135 -25.59 -2.93 2.59
CA GLY A 135 -26.47 -4.09 2.73
C GLY A 135 -27.79 -3.71 3.37
N PRO A 136 -28.74 -4.66 3.48
CA PRO A 136 -30.02 -4.38 4.10
C PRO A 136 -29.85 -3.88 5.55
N TYR A 137 -30.61 -2.87 5.97
CA TYR A 137 -30.51 -2.26 7.31
C TYR A 137 -30.59 -3.25 8.49
N TRP A 138 -31.29 -4.38 8.32
CA TRP A 138 -31.35 -5.45 9.32
C TRP A 138 -30.06 -6.27 9.44
N LEU A 139 -29.25 -6.29 8.38
CA LEU A 139 -27.91 -6.89 8.36
C LEU A 139 -26.86 -5.89 8.85
N GLU A 140 -27.07 -4.60 8.63
CA GLU A 140 -26.13 -3.52 8.96
C GLU A 140 -25.81 -3.47 10.46
N SER A 141 -26.80 -3.43 11.35
CA SER A 141 -26.56 -3.45 12.80
C SER A 141 -25.89 -4.74 13.28
N TRP A 142 -26.28 -5.89 12.74
CA TRP A 142 -25.70 -7.18 13.14
C TRP A 142 -24.25 -7.33 12.67
N VAL A 143 -23.95 -6.85 11.45
CA VAL A 143 -22.60 -6.78 10.88
C VAL A 143 -21.77 -5.74 11.60
N TYR A 144 -22.30 -4.58 11.99
CA TYR A 144 -21.53 -3.56 12.69
C TYR A 144 -21.01 -4.08 14.03
N ASP A 145 -21.90 -4.68 14.83
CA ASP A 145 -21.59 -5.21 16.18
C ASP A 145 -20.72 -6.47 16.16
N ASN A 146 -20.69 -7.22 15.05
CA ASN A 146 -19.97 -8.49 14.93
C ASN A 146 -18.99 -8.54 13.73
N SER A 147 -18.69 -7.39 13.14
CA SER A 147 -17.92 -7.26 11.89
C SER A 147 -16.56 -7.93 12.00
N SER A 148 -15.89 -7.71 13.13
CA SER A 148 -14.59 -8.33 13.44
C SER A 148 -14.64 -9.85 13.46
N THR A 149 -15.73 -10.43 13.96
CA THR A 149 -15.88 -11.89 14.15
C THR A 149 -16.32 -12.59 12.86
N LEU A 150 -17.23 -11.97 12.10
CA LEU A 150 -17.73 -12.53 10.84
C LEU A 150 -16.66 -12.52 9.75
N ILE A 151 -15.91 -11.42 9.65
CA ILE A 151 -14.82 -11.32 8.69
C ILE A 151 -13.67 -12.27 9.07
N PHE A 152 -13.39 -12.44 10.36
CA PHE A 152 -12.43 -13.45 10.82
C PHE A 152 -12.86 -14.88 10.40
N LEU A 153 -14.15 -15.22 10.54
CA LEU A 153 -14.68 -16.52 10.12
C LEU A 153 -14.66 -16.71 8.60
N VAL A 154 -14.95 -15.66 7.81
CA VAL A 154 -14.87 -15.69 6.33
C VAL A 154 -13.43 -15.88 5.88
N ILE A 155 -12.46 -15.19 6.48
CA ILE A 155 -11.03 -15.32 6.17
C ILE A 155 -10.54 -16.71 6.53
N ILE A 156 -10.90 -17.23 7.70
CA ILE A 156 -10.62 -18.63 8.07
C ILE A 156 -11.27 -19.58 7.06
N GLY A 157 -12.50 -19.34 6.64
CA GLY A 157 -13.19 -20.13 5.62
C GLY A 157 -12.45 -20.14 4.27
N ILE A 158 -11.96 -18.99 3.81
CA ILE A 158 -11.17 -18.86 2.58
C ILE A 158 -9.82 -19.55 2.73
N ILE A 159 -9.14 -19.41 3.88
CA ILE A 159 -7.87 -20.08 4.16
C ILE A 159 -8.07 -21.60 4.20
N ILE A 160 -9.09 -22.09 4.91
CA ILE A 160 -9.44 -23.52 4.94
C ILE A 160 -9.77 -23.99 3.53
N TRP A 161 -10.57 -23.26 2.76
CA TRP A 161 -10.89 -23.63 1.38
C TRP A 161 -9.65 -23.68 0.47
N ALA A 162 -8.75 -22.70 0.60
CA ALA A 162 -7.50 -22.63 -0.16
C ALA A 162 -6.50 -23.73 0.24
N VAL A 163 -6.44 -24.10 1.52
CA VAL A 163 -5.56 -25.14 2.07
C VAL A 163 -6.12 -26.55 1.82
N VAL A 164 -7.44 -26.73 1.94
CA VAL A 164 -8.13 -28.02 1.75
C VAL A 164 -8.23 -28.40 0.28
N LYS A 165 -8.17 -27.42 -0.65
CA LYS A 165 -7.82 -27.69 -2.05
C LYS A 165 -6.38 -28.19 -2.12
N LYS A 166 -6.17 -29.48 -1.84
CA LYS A 166 -4.97 -30.21 -2.24
C LYS A 166 -4.69 -29.90 -3.72
N PRO A 167 -3.45 -29.65 -4.12
CA PRO A 167 -3.10 -29.58 -5.53
C PRO A 167 -3.34 -30.98 -6.10
N ARG A 168 -4.54 -31.21 -6.67
CA ARG A 168 -4.71 -32.26 -7.65
C ARG A 168 -3.84 -31.83 -8.83
N GLY A 169 -2.62 -32.35 -8.84
CA GLY A 169 -1.70 -32.22 -9.96
C GLY A 169 -2.47 -32.55 -11.22
N ASN A 170 -2.60 -31.56 -12.09
CA ASN A 170 -3.09 -31.77 -13.43
C ASN A 170 -2.35 -30.82 -14.36
N ASN A 171 -1.09 -31.18 -14.63
CA ASN A 171 -0.27 -30.55 -15.66
C ASN A 171 -0.88 -30.73 -17.06
N ASP A 172 -1.97 -31.50 -17.20
CA ASP A 172 -2.67 -31.78 -18.46
C ASP A 172 -3.18 -30.54 -19.19
N THR A 173 -3.46 -29.43 -18.50
CA THR A 173 -4.01 -28.24 -19.20
C THR A 173 -2.91 -27.49 -19.96
N PHE A 174 -1.70 -27.42 -19.40
CA PHE A 174 -0.55 -26.77 -20.02
C PHE A 174 0.11 -27.63 -21.09
N THR A 175 0.19 -28.95 -20.91
CA THR A 175 0.67 -29.88 -21.96
C THR A 175 -0.30 -29.95 -23.14
N LYS A 176 -1.62 -30.01 -22.91
CA LYS A 176 -2.60 -30.00 -24.01
C LYS A 176 -2.60 -28.68 -24.79
N PHE A 177 -2.36 -27.56 -24.11
CA PHE A 177 -2.22 -26.27 -24.79
C PHE A 177 -0.94 -26.22 -25.64
N GLY A 178 0.19 -26.72 -25.11
CA GLY A 178 1.44 -26.87 -25.85
C GLY A 178 1.30 -27.74 -27.10
N GLU A 179 0.69 -28.91 -26.99
CA GLU A 179 0.44 -29.81 -28.13
C GLU A 179 -0.50 -29.22 -29.18
N THR A 180 -1.46 -28.40 -28.77
CA THR A 180 -2.41 -27.74 -29.69
C THR A 180 -1.72 -26.62 -30.46
N ILE A 181 -0.87 -25.84 -29.79
CA ILE A 181 -0.01 -24.82 -30.42
C ILE A 181 0.97 -25.49 -31.39
N ASP A 182 1.64 -26.57 -30.98
CA ASP A 182 2.62 -27.26 -31.84
C ASP A 182 1.95 -27.90 -33.07
N LYS A 183 0.70 -28.39 -32.94
CA LYS A 183 -0.09 -28.85 -34.09
C LYS A 183 -0.57 -27.71 -35.01
N MET A 184 -0.78 -26.50 -34.48
CA MET A 184 -1.21 -25.34 -35.26
C MET A 184 -0.03 -24.62 -35.94
N PHE A 185 1.17 -24.67 -35.36
CA PHE A 185 2.35 -23.94 -35.84
C PHE A 185 3.46 -24.84 -36.40
N GLY A 186 3.44 -26.14 -36.10
CA GLY A 186 4.46 -27.12 -36.47
C GLY A 186 4.20 -27.91 -37.75
N LYS A 187 3.51 -27.33 -38.75
CA LYS A 187 3.40 -27.95 -40.08
C LYS A 187 3.83 -27.00 -41.19
N GLY A 188 5.14 -26.87 -41.36
CA GLY A 188 5.77 -26.33 -42.55
C GLY A 188 7.28 -26.59 -42.56
N SER A 189 7.76 -27.37 -43.55
CA SER A 189 9.15 -27.77 -43.84
C SER A 189 9.62 -29.06 -43.14
N ARG A 190 9.89 -30.18 -43.82
CA ARG A 190 10.20 -30.44 -45.23
C ARG A 190 9.92 -31.91 -45.56
N SER A 191 9.32 -32.15 -46.72
CA SER A 191 9.60 -33.35 -47.51
C SER A 191 10.83 -33.09 -48.38
N ARG A 192 11.53 -34.17 -48.71
CA ARG A 192 12.75 -34.31 -49.52
C ARG A 192 14.06 -34.11 -48.77
#